data_AF-A0A1L7VIV5-F1
#
_entry.id   AF-A0A1L7VIV5-F1
#
_cell.length_a   1.000
_cell.length_b   1.000
_cell.length_c   1.000
_cell.angle_alpha   90.00
_cell.angle_beta   90.00
_cell.angle_gamma   90.00
#
_symmetry.space_group_name_H-M   'P 1'
#
loop_
_entity.id
_entity.type
_entity.pdbx_description
1 polymer ?
#
loop_
_entity_poly.entity_id
_entity_poly.type
_entity_poly.pdbx_seq_one_letter_code
_entity_poly.pdbx_strand_id
1 'polypeptide(L)'
;MATRELLIVILNHTNEELTAEPEWPHLNRGNWTKSPDLQPPQTILTGETGMLRCKSSHIGEGIDGSITYRIIRFEGRNELAFMWSVPYVGANKFDACCAVSDFTVEVLGGRGKEAVVVFLFVNANDFAGSAKMTDVRPGDGVWAAVTRYPVECAKGLVGGFNHH
;
A
#
# COMPACT_ATOMS: atom_id res chain seq x y z
N MET A 1 20.67 -12.16 -14.79
CA MET A 1 20.70 -10.87 -14.06
C MET A 1 19.30 -10.62 -13.51
N ALA A 2 19.15 -10.30 -12.22
CA ALA A 2 17.83 -10.23 -11.57
C ALA A 2 17.38 -8.76 -11.42
N THR A 3 16.31 -8.41 -12.11
CA THR A 3 15.53 -7.20 -11.89
C THR A 3 14.42 -7.48 -10.87
N ARG A 4 13.97 -6.45 -10.15
CA ARG A 4 12.80 -6.51 -9.27
C ARG A 4 11.61 -5.90 -9.99
N GLU A 5 10.44 -6.50 -9.81
CA GLU A 5 9.18 -5.99 -10.32
C GLU A 5 8.11 -6.08 -9.23
N LEU A 6 7.24 -5.08 -9.21
CA LEU A 6 6.16 -4.98 -8.25
C LEU A 6 4.89 -4.53 -8.97
N LEU A 7 3.82 -5.32 -8.83
CA LEU A 7 2.45 -4.91 -9.12
C LEU A 7 1.79 -4.47 -7.82
N ILE A 8 1.23 -3.28 -7.81
CA ILE A 8 0.50 -2.71 -6.69
C ILE A 8 -0.97 -2.63 -7.10
N VAL A 9 -1.83 -3.20 -6.26
CA VAL A 9 -3.29 -3.20 -6.42
C VAL A 9 -3.89 -2.51 -5.22
N ILE A 10 -4.67 -1.45 -5.45
CA ILE A 10 -5.39 -0.70 -4.42
C ILE A 10 -6.87 -1.01 -4.61
N LEU A 11 -7.46 -1.75 -3.68
CA LEU A 11 -8.89 -2.07 -3.68
C LEU A 11 -9.62 -1.07 -2.80
N ASN A 12 -10.46 -0.23 -3.38
CA ASN A 12 -11.31 0.67 -2.63
C ASN A 12 -12.64 -0.03 -2.31
N HIS A 13 -12.71 -0.66 -1.13
CA HIS A 13 -13.91 -1.35 -0.66
C HIS A 13 -14.73 -0.46 0.30
N THR A 14 -14.66 0.86 0.08
CA THR A 14 -15.43 1.87 0.80
C THR A 14 -16.37 2.60 -0.16
N ASN A 15 -17.27 3.41 0.40
CA ASN A 15 -18.14 4.30 -0.37
C ASN A 15 -17.54 5.67 -0.67
N GLU A 16 -16.22 5.79 -0.53
CA GLU A 16 -15.49 7.04 -0.68
C GLU A 16 -14.69 7.08 -1.97
N GLU A 17 -14.41 8.28 -2.46
CA GLU A 17 -13.55 8.48 -3.62
C GLU A 17 -12.14 8.86 -3.15
N LEU A 18 -11.13 8.26 -3.79
CA LEU A 18 -9.72 8.56 -3.56
C LEU A 18 -9.19 9.40 -4.72
N THR A 19 -8.50 10.49 -4.41
CA THR A 19 -7.80 11.31 -5.40
C THR A 19 -6.34 11.47 -5.03
N ALA A 20 -5.44 11.13 -5.95
CA ALA A 20 -4.01 11.34 -5.78
C ALA A 20 -3.65 12.82 -5.99
N GLU A 21 -2.48 13.22 -5.53
CA GLU A 21 -1.93 14.52 -5.92
C GLU A 21 -1.77 14.61 -7.46
N PRO A 22 -1.86 15.81 -8.06
CA PRO A 22 -1.74 15.99 -9.51
C PRO A 22 -0.36 15.57 -10.06
N GLU A 23 0.65 15.55 -9.20
CA GLU A 23 2.00 15.15 -9.54
C GLU A 23 2.16 13.63 -9.48
N TRP A 24 3.03 13.10 -10.35
CA TRP A 24 3.33 11.67 -10.34
C TRP A 24 3.91 11.25 -8.99
N PRO A 25 3.44 10.14 -8.40
CA PRO A 25 4.00 9.65 -7.15
C PRO A 25 5.48 9.37 -7.30
N HIS A 26 6.26 9.94 -6.38
CA HIS A 26 7.71 9.83 -6.39
C HIS A 26 8.13 8.41 -5.98
N LEU A 27 8.91 7.76 -6.84
CA LEU A 27 9.66 6.56 -6.47
C LEU A 27 11.01 6.99 -5.93
N ASN A 28 11.35 6.58 -4.71
CA ASN A 28 12.69 6.77 -4.17
C ASN A 28 13.70 5.90 -4.93
N ARG A 29 13.28 4.71 -5.39
CA ARG A 29 14.06 3.79 -6.23
C ARG A 29 13.15 3.05 -7.20
N GLY A 30 13.66 2.86 -8.43
CA GLY A 30 12.94 2.19 -9.51
C GLY A 30 12.27 3.15 -10.48
N ASN A 31 11.53 2.58 -11.43
CA ASN A 31 10.82 3.31 -12.47
C ASN A 31 9.38 2.79 -12.60
N TRP A 32 8.46 3.71 -12.87
CA TRP A 32 7.10 3.36 -13.29
C TRP A 32 7.12 2.66 -14.65
N THR A 33 6.31 1.62 -14.78
CA THR A 33 6.08 0.96 -16.06
C THR A 33 5.07 1.79 -16.85
N LYS A 34 5.53 2.42 -17.93
CA LYS A 34 4.71 3.29 -18.77
C LYS A 34 3.85 2.47 -19.73
N SER A 35 2.85 1.78 -19.20
CA SER A 35 1.70 1.29 -19.97
C SER A 35 0.46 2.06 -19.52
N PRO A 36 -0.41 2.51 -20.44
CA PRO A 36 -1.56 3.34 -20.08
C PRO A 36 -2.46 2.69 -19.01
N ASP A 37 -2.57 1.36 -19.00
CA ASP A 37 -3.41 0.62 -18.05
C ASP A 37 -2.78 0.41 -16.66
N LEU A 38 -1.51 0.77 -16.45
CA LEU A 38 -0.76 0.52 -15.19
C LEU A 38 -0.05 1.77 -14.67
N GLN A 39 -0.53 2.95 -15.07
CA GLN A 39 -0.11 4.22 -14.48
C GLN A 39 -0.84 4.43 -13.15
N PRO A 40 -0.24 5.16 -12.19
CA PRO A 40 -0.92 5.52 -10.96
C PRO A 40 -2.24 6.23 -11.27
N PRO A 41 -3.40 5.65 -10.88
CA PRO A 41 -4.69 6.27 -11.15
C PRO A 41 -4.78 7.59 -10.40
N GLN A 42 -5.11 8.66 -11.11
CA GLN A 42 -5.38 9.97 -10.50
C GLN A 42 -6.58 9.88 -9.56
N THR A 43 -7.59 9.09 -9.92
CA THR A 43 -8.78 8.83 -9.11
C THR A 43 -9.03 7.32 -9.02
N ILE A 44 -9.56 6.89 -7.88
CA ILE A 44 -10.13 5.55 -7.69
C ILE A 44 -11.52 5.78 -7.11
N LEU A 45 -12.56 5.49 -7.90
CA LEU A 45 -13.93 5.70 -7.45
C LEU A 45 -14.33 4.68 -6.38
N THR A 46 -15.50 4.90 -5.80
CA THR A 46 -16.16 3.98 -4.87
C THR A 46 -16.26 2.57 -5.46
N GLY A 47 -15.76 1.57 -4.73
CA GLY A 47 -15.80 0.18 -5.17
C GLY A 47 -14.80 -0.19 -6.26
N GLU A 48 -14.01 0.77 -6.77
CA GLU A 48 -13.07 0.52 -7.86
C GLU A 48 -11.70 0.05 -7.40
N THR A 49 -10.89 -0.35 -8.38
CA THR A 49 -9.53 -0.82 -8.17
C THR A 49 -8.54 0.05 -8.92
N GLY A 50 -7.53 0.52 -8.22
CA GLY A 50 -6.35 1.14 -8.82
C GLY A 50 -5.24 0.12 -9.03
N MET A 51 -4.57 0.16 -10.18
CA MET A 51 -3.43 -0.70 -10.47
C MET A 51 -2.24 0.10 -10.98
N LEU A 52 -1.06 -0.20 -10.45
CA LEU A 52 0.18 0.43 -10.86
C LEU A 52 1.34 -0.56 -10.81
N ARG A 53 2.28 -0.41 -11.74
CA ARG A 53 3.43 -1.31 -11.84
C ARG A 53 4.74 -0.55 -11.88
N CYS A 54 5.68 -0.98 -11.05
CA CYS A 54 7.04 -0.44 -11.03
C CYS A 54 8.08 -1.55 -11.12
N LYS A 55 9.28 -1.18 -11.58
CA LYS A 55 10.41 -2.08 -11.73
C LYS A 55 11.71 -1.42 -11.29
N SER A 56 12.70 -2.20 -10.89
CA SER A 56 14.04 -1.71 -10.58
C SER A 56 14.65 -1.01 -11.81
N SER A 57 15.35 0.10 -11.61
CA SER A 57 16.00 0.86 -12.68
C SER A 57 17.23 0.12 -13.23
N HIS A 58 18.02 -0.46 -12.33
CA HIS A 58 19.20 -1.25 -12.67
C HIS A 58 19.15 -2.64 -12.03
N ILE A 59 20.01 -3.52 -12.54
CA ILE A 59 20.19 -4.84 -11.97
C ILE A 59 21.01 -4.69 -10.69
N GLY A 60 20.60 -5.36 -9.61
CA GLY A 60 21.20 -5.15 -8.30
C GLY A 60 20.47 -4.13 -7.43
N GLU A 61 19.43 -3.48 -7.95
CA GLU A 61 18.64 -2.49 -7.21
C GLU A 61 17.27 -3.03 -6.77
N GLY A 62 16.72 -2.36 -5.77
CA GLY A 62 15.35 -2.57 -5.30
C GLY A 62 14.35 -1.57 -5.89
N ILE A 63 13.11 -1.69 -5.45
CA ILE A 63 12.03 -0.73 -5.70
C ILE A 63 11.65 -0.13 -4.35
N ASP A 64 11.50 1.19 -4.28
CA ASP A 64 11.08 1.87 -3.06
C ASP A 64 10.22 3.08 -3.43
N GLY A 65 9.06 3.20 -2.79
CA GLY A 65 8.17 4.30 -3.10
C GLY A 65 6.93 4.32 -2.23
N SER A 66 6.16 5.38 -2.45
CA SER A 66 4.88 5.59 -1.80
C SER A 66 3.96 6.36 -2.73
N ILE A 67 2.66 6.19 -2.52
CA ILE A 67 1.62 7.02 -3.13
C ILE A 67 0.65 7.47 -2.04
N THR A 68 0.25 8.72 -2.10
CA THR A 68 -0.71 9.31 -1.16
C THR A 68 -1.95 9.75 -1.92
N TYR A 69 -3.09 9.31 -1.44
CA TYR A 69 -4.42 9.74 -1.86
C TYR A 69 -5.06 10.61 -0.78
N ARG A 70 -6.05 11.40 -1.18
CA ARG A 70 -6.97 12.11 -0.30
C ARG A 70 -8.37 11.54 -0.44
N ILE A 71 -9.07 11.44 0.67
CA ILE A 71 -10.46 10.99 0.73
C ILE A 71 -11.39 12.20 0.54
N ILE A 72 -12.11 12.27 -0.59
CA ILE A 72 -12.77 13.51 -1.05
C ILE A 72 -13.86 14.04 -0.10
N ARG A 73 -14.63 13.18 0.57
CA ARG A 73 -15.75 13.62 1.43
C ARG A 73 -15.33 14.15 2.81
N PHE A 74 -14.03 14.13 3.12
CA PHE A 74 -13.54 14.53 4.45
C PHE A 74 -12.80 15.85 4.38
N GLU A 75 -13.20 16.80 5.23
CA GLU A 75 -12.46 18.05 5.42
C GLU A 75 -11.30 17.86 6.39
N GLY A 76 -10.21 18.61 6.18
CA GLY A 76 -9.04 18.56 7.04
C GLY A 76 -8.07 17.44 6.66
N ARG A 77 -7.71 16.61 7.64
CA ARG A 77 -6.65 15.60 7.50
C ARG A 77 -7.22 14.30 6.95
N ASN A 78 -7.15 14.13 5.65
CA ASN A 78 -7.82 13.05 4.91
C ASN A 78 -6.85 12.21 4.06
N GLU A 79 -5.57 12.20 4.41
CA GLU A 79 -4.55 11.49 3.63
C GLU A 79 -4.58 9.97 3.88
N LEU A 80 -4.33 9.24 2.80
CA LEU A 80 -4.21 7.79 2.75
C LEU A 80 -2.93 7.44 1.98
N ALA A 81 -1.91 6.99 2.67
CA ALA A 81 -0.60 6.66 2.10
C ALA A 81 -0.42 5.14 1.98
N PHE A 82 0.07 4.69 0.84
CA PHE A 82 0.48 3.30 0.58
C PHE A 82 1.98 3.28 0.31
N MET A 83 2.71 2.40 0.96
CA MET A 83 4.17 2.39 0.97
C MET A 83 4.71 0.99 0.64
N TRP A 84 5.79 0.93 -0.13
CA TRP A 84 6.44 -0.33 -0.48
C TRP A 84 7.96 -0.20 -0.55
N SER A 85 8.63 -1.28 -0.17
CA SER A 85 10.07 -1.46 -0.34
C SER A 85 10.37 -2.91 -0.69
N VAL A 86 10.87 -3.14 -1.91
CA VAL A 86 11.28 -4.45 -2.45
C VAL A 86 12.78 -4.39 -2.67
N PRO A 87 13.60 -4.71 -1.65
CA PRO A 87 15.04 -4.56 -1.74
C PRO A 87 15.66 -5.60 -2.67
N TYR A 88 16.87 -5.32 -3.16
CA TYR A 88 17.62 -6.33 -3.93
C TYR A 88 18.00 -7.55 -3.07
N VAL A 89 18.32 -7.33 -1.79
CA VAL A 89 18.57 -8.38 -0.80
C VAL A 89 17.71 -8.09 0.43
N GLY A 90 17.03 -9.11 0.94
CA GLY A 90 16.16 -9.00 2.11
C GLY A 90 14.69 -9.28 1.80
N ALA A 91 13.85 -9.09 2.81
CA ALA A 91 12.41 -9.28 2.69
C ALA A 91 11.73 -8.01 2.15
N ASN A 92 10.66 -8.22 1.39
CA ASN A 92 9.78 -7.14 0.94
C ASN A 92 9.04 -6.56 2.15
N LYS A 93 8.84 -5.25 2.16
CA LYS A 93 8.12 -4.51 3.18
C LYS A 93 7.00 -3.72 2.52
N PHE A 94 5.83 -3.77 3.12
CA PHE A 94 4.64 -3.07 2.66
C PHE A 94 3.93 -2.51 3.87
N ASP A 95 3.42 -1.30 3.75
CA ASP A 95 2.73 -0.62 4.83
C ASP A 95 1.73 0.40 4.29
N ALA A 96 0.80 0.83 5.13
CA ALA A 96 -0.17 1.85 4.79
C ALA A 96 -0.54 2.71 6.01
N CYS A 97 -0.84 3.98 5.77
CA CYS A 97 -1.32 4.91 6.80
C CYS A 97 -2.61 5.58 6.33
N CYS A 98 -3.61 5.64 7.20
CA CYS A 98 -4.81 6.42 6.97
C CYS A 98 -4.96 7.46 8.09
N ALA A 99 -5.17 8.72 7.71
CA ALA A 99 -5.33 9.80 8.67
C ALA A 99 -6.70 9.82 9.34
N VAL A 100 -7.69 9.16 8.72
CA VAL A 100 -9.08 9.11 9.17
C VAL A 100 -9.33 7.80 9.92
N SER A 101 -9.69 7.88 11.20
CA SER A 101 -9.86 6.71 12.09
C SER A 101 -10.99 5.77 11.69
N ASP A 102 -11.94 6.24 10.90
CA ASP A 102 -13.11 5.46 10.47
C ASP A 102 -12.75 4.41 9.41
N PHE A 103 -11.54 4.50 8.85
CA PHE A 103 -11.05 3.59 7.83
C PHE A 103 -9.76 2.89 8.27
N THR A 104 -9.48 1.77 7.63
CA THR A 104 -8.23 1.05 7.78
C THR A 104 -7.79 0.44 6.45
N VAL A 105 -6.53 0.06 6.38
CA VAL A 105 -5.95 -0.61 5.20
C VAL A 105 -5.39 -1.95 5.63
N GLU A 106 -5.90 -3.00 5.01
CA GLU A 106 -5.28 -4.31 5.10
C GLU A 106 -4.21 -4.46 4.01
N VAL A 107 -3.04 -4.99 4.37
CA VAL A 107 -1.88 -5.11 3.49
C VAL A 107 -1.57 -6.58 3.24
N LEU A 108 -1.72 -7.01 1.99
CA LEU A 108 -1.43 -8.37 1.55
C LEU A 108 -0.22 -8.36 0.62
N GLY A 109 0.96 -8.61 1.18
CA GLY A 109 2.24 -8.50 0.49
C GLY A 109 2.82 -9.84 0.02
N GLY A 110 3.12 -9.93 -1.27
CA GLY A 110 3.83 -11.06 -1.88
C GLY A 110 5.34 -11.04 -1.63
N ARG A 111 5.95 -12.22 -1.70
CA ARG A 111 7.40 -12.43 -1.56
C ARG A 111 8.06 -12.59 -2.93
N GLY A 112 9.40 -12.50 -2.96
CA GLY A 112 10.18 -12.78 -4.17
C GLY A 112 10.54 -11.54 -4.99
N LYS A 113 11.04 -11.77 -6.20
CA LYS A 113 11.55 -10.73 -7.12
C LYS A 113 10.48 -10.07 -7.98
N GLU A 114 9.42 -10.81 -8.29
CA GLU A 114 8.23 -10.37 -9.02
C GLU A 114 7.10 -10.50 -8.01
N ALA A 115 6.85 -9.41 -7.29
CA ALA A 115 5.91 -9.40 -6.17
C ALA A 115 4.61 -8.71 -6.56
N VAL A 116 3.55 -9.05 -5.84
CA VAL A 116 2.28 -8.35 -5.88
C VAL A 116 1.98 -7.87 -4.46
N VAL A 117 1.54 -6.63 -4.30
CA VAL A 117 0.96 -6.14 -3.05
C VAL A 117 -0.47 -5.69 -3.30
N VAL A 118 -1.38 -6.11 -2.43
CA VAL A 118 -2.76 -5.64 -2.41
C VAL A 118 -2.97 -4.81 -1.16
N PHE A 119 -3.40 -3.57 -1.36
CA PHE A 119 -3.87 -2.68 -0.31
C PHE A 119 -5.39 -2.65 -0.36
N LEU A 120 -6.03 -3.18 0.67
CA LEU A 120 -7.49 -3.22 0.79
C LEU A 120 -7.94 -2.12 1.73
N PHE A 121 -8.51 -1.06 1.17
CA PHE A 121 -9.06 0.08 1.91
C PHE A 121 -10.52 -0.22 2.29
N VAL A 122 -10.81 -0.25 3.59
CA VAL A 122 -12.10 -0.68 4.17
C VAL A 122 -12.51 0.23 5.34
N ASN A 123 -13.78 0.17 5.75
CA ASN A 123 -14.20 0.78 7.00
C ASN A 123 -13.61 0.01 8.20
N ALA A 124 -13.18 0.73 9.23
CA ALA A 124 -12.63 0.14 10.45
C ALA A 124 -13.64 -0.78 11.17
N ASN A 125 -14.94 -0.47 11.08
CA ASN A 125 -16.00 -1.26 11.68
C ASN A 125 -16.19 -2.62 10.99
N ASP A 126 -16.01 -2.68 9.67
CA ASP A 126 -16.09 -3.94 8.90
C ASP A 126 -14.90 -4.85 9.26
N PHE A 127 -13.76 -4.25 9.57
CA PHE A 127 -12.56 -4.96 10.02
C PHE A 127 -12.70 -5.50 11.45
N ALA A 128 -13.27 -4.72 12.37
CA ALA A 128 -13.54 -5.17 13.75
C ALA A 128 -14.55 -6.34 13.79
N GLY A 129 -15.44 -6.43 12.81
CA GLY A 129 -16.31 -7.60 12.60
C GLY A 129 -15.57 -8.86 12.18
N SER A 130 -14.49 -8.74 11.41
CA SER A 130 -13.63 -9.85 10.97
C SER A 130 -12.76 -10.41 12.11
N ALA A 131 -12.33 -9.55 13.05
CA ALA A 131 -11.61 -9.97 14.26
C ALA A 131 -12.46 -10.80 15.25
N LYS A 132 -13.77 -10.96 14.99
CA LYS A 132 -14.69 -11.77 15.80
C LYS A 132 -14.79 -13.24 15.37
N MET A 133 -13.90 -13.72 14.50
CA MET A 133 -13.71 -15.15 14.20
C MET A 133 -12.59 -15.75 15.08
N THR A 134 -12.75 -15.69 16.41
CA THR A 134 -11.85 -16.34 17.38
C THR A 134 -12.51 -17.58 17.99
N ASP A 135 -12.77 -18.60 17.17
CA ASP A 135 -12.85 -19.99 17.64
C ASP A 135 -12.58 -20.99 16.50
N VAL A 136 -11.49 -20.78 15.76
CA VAL A 136 -10.94 -21.84 14.89
C VAL A 136 -9.62 -22.29 15.48
N ARG A 137 -9.59 -23.56 15.86
CA ARG A 137 -8.47 -24.27 16.48
C ARG A 137 -7.16 -24.05 15.71
N PRO A 138 -6.00 -23.98 16.40
CA PRO A 138 -4.72 -23.73 15.77
C PRO A 138 -4.25 -24.97 15.00
N GLY A 139 -4.46 -24.95 13.69
CA GLY A 139 -4.03 -26.04 12.82
C GLY A 139 -4.66 -25.97 11.43
N ASP A 140 -4.52 -24.82 10.76
CA ASP A 140 -4.49 -24.65 9.30
C ASP A 140 -4.83 -23.19 8.97
N GLY A 141 -3.91 -22.49 8.30
CA GLY A 141 -4.20 -21.19 7.70
C GLY A 141 -3.28 -20.06 8.15
N VAL A 142 -2.64 -19.45 7.16
CA VAL A 142 -1.63 -18.39 7.25
C VAL A 142 -2.28 -17.09 7.72
N TRP A 143 -2.39 -16.88 9.03
CA TRP A 143 -2.78 -15.58 9.59
C TRP A 143 -1.98 -15.32 10.86
N ALA A 144 -0.71 -14.95 10.69
CA ALA A 144 0.12 -14.51 11.79
C ALA A 144 0.67 -13.11 11.51
N ALA A 145 0.21 -12.20 12.36
CA ALA A 145 0.85 -10.96 12.77
C ALA A 145 0.82 -9.78 11.80
N VAL A 146 -0.16 -8.89 11.99
CA VAL A 146 0.12 -7.44 12.18
C VAL A 146 -0.88 -6.92 13.22
N THR A 147 -0.44 -6.66 14.44
CA THR A 147 -1.17 -5.74 15.33
C THR A 147 -0.20 -4.80 16.03
N ARG A 148 -0.75 -3.60 16.30
CA ARG A 148 -0.30 -2.54 17.23
C ARG A 148 0.74 -1.60 16.63
N TYR A 149 0.29 -0.47 16.10
CA TYR A 149 0.24 0.87 16.73
C TYR A 149 -0.60 1.79 15.82
N PRO A 150 -1.39 2.76 16.35
CA PRO A 150 -1.91 3.83 15.50
C PRO A 150 -0.72 4.70 15.12
N VAL A 151 -0.21 4.52 13.90
CA VAL A 151 0.82 5.41 13.36
C VAL A 151 0.08 6.68 12.95
N GLU A 152 0.32 7.78 13.66
CA GLU A 152 -0.07 9.10 13.17
C GLU A 152 0.52 9.24 11.77
N CYS A 153 -0.30 9.48 10.74
CA CYS A 153 0.25 9.83 9.43
C CYS A 153 1.09 11.08 9.67
N ALA A 154 2.41 10.97 9.71
CA ALA A 154 3.22 12.07 10.23
C ALA A 154 3.24 13.20 9.19
N LYS A 155 3.01 14.44 9.64
CA LYS A 155 3.38 15.63 8.87
C LYS A 155 4.90 15.55 8.66
N GLY A 156 5.35 15.29 7.43
CA GLY A 156 6.75 15.44 7.05
C GLY A 156 7.35 14.22 6.37
N LEU A 157 7.60 14.38 5.07
CA LEU A 157 8.71 13.73 4.37
C LEU A 157 10.03 13.88 5.16
N VAL A 158 10.94 12.93 4.91
CA VAL A 158 12.36 12.86 5.31
C VAL A 158 12.63 11.89 6.47
N GLY A 159 12.85 10.62 6.12
CA GLY A 159 13.39 9.62 7.03
C GLY A 159 13.36 8.24 6.39
N GLY A 160 14.34 7.97 5.52
CA GLY A 160 14.48 6.69 4.82
C GLY A 160 14.47 5.51 5.80
N PHE A 161 13.91 4.39 5.33
CA PHE A 161 13.97 3.10 6.03
C PHE A 161 15.42 2.79 6.44
N ASN A 162 15.71 2.88 7.74
CA ASN A 162 17.05 2.67 8.28
C ASN A 162 17.56 1.27 7.95
N HIS A 163 18.81 1.23 7.48
CA HIS A 163 19.62 0.04 7.28
C HIS A 163 20.09 -0.51 8.63
N HIS A 164 19.97 -1.82 8.80
CA HIS A 164 20.86 -2.64 9.62
C HIS A 164 21.17 -3.92 8.86
#